data_AF-A0A438G980-F1
#
_entry.id   AF-A0A438G980-F1
#
_cell.length_a   1.000
_cell.length_b   1.000
_cell.length_c   1.000
_cell.angle_alpha   90.00
_cell.angle_beta   90.00
_cell.angle_gamma   90.00
#
_symmetry.space_group_name_H-M   'P 1'
#
loop_
_entity.id
_entity.type
_entity.pdbx_description
1 polymer ?
#
loop_
_entity_poly.entity_id
_entity_poly.type
_entity_poly.pdbx_seq_one_letter_code
_entity_poly.pdbx_strand_id
1 'polypeptide(L)'
;MVLNFPSLKAHLGLLFHWSSSVRAVFAGDGVVKTATGYCGGTLKKPSYKEVCEGRTGHTEAVKVMYDKRKISYKSLCDAFWEAHDPTNKEFLNFGLSTHHRSAIFYVNEEQKKQAQESKIRRQMKLNRRIVTKIIALDSEFFVAENLHQKYYLQKSYRVCESLSLRSTEQFVESNIACKLNGYDPPLPLPPPPPPPPPPPSHAHLYPPVIP
;
A
#
# COMPACT_ATOMS: atom_id res chain seq x y z
N MET A 1 -10.62 24.96 13.83
CA MET A 1 -9.75 24.51 14.93
C MET A 1 -8.56 23.76 14.32
N VAL A 2 -7.44 24.46 14.10
CA VAL A 2 -6.24 23.87 13.50
C VAL A 2 -5.53 23.06 14.59
N LEU A 3 -5.65 21.73 14.53
CA LEU A 3 -4.93 20.86 15.44
C LEU A 3 -3.45 20.86 15.06
N ASN A 4 -2.69 21.77 15.66
CA ASN A 4 -1.23 21.78 15.66
C ASN A 4 -0.76 20.61 16.54
N PHE A 5 -0.36 19.50 15.91
CA PHE A 5 0.34 18.42 16.60
C PHE A 5 1.86 18.66 16.48
N PRO A 6 2.59 18.84 17.58
CA PRO A 6 4.02 19.12 17.56
C PRO A 6 4.78 17.91 16.98
N SER A 7 5.56 18.18 15.93
CA SER A 7 6.74 17.40 15.49
C SER A 7 6.66 15.87 15.64
N LEU A 8 5.67 15.24 15.01
CA LEU A 8 5.75 13.81 14.70
C LEU A 8 6.92 13.60 13.74
N LYS A 9 8.05 13.12 14.26
CA LYS A 9 9.19 12.65 13.47
C LYS A 9 8.70 11.48 12.62
N ALA A 10 8.16 11.78 11.44
CA ALA A 10 7.82 10.80 10.42
C ALA A 10 9.10 10.05 10.04
N HIS A 11 9.00 8.73 9.96
CA HIS A 11 10.11 7.82 9.78
C HIS A 11 9.81 7.07 8.48
N LEU A 12 10.58 7.40 7.44
CA LEU A 12 10.32 6.96 6.08
C LEU A 12 10.54 5.45 5.94
N GLY A 13 9.64 4.76 5.24
CA GLY A 13 9.77 3.35 4.89
C GLY A 13 9.28 3.18 3.47
N LEU A 14 10.20 3.24 2.51
CA LEU A 14 9.90 3.25 1.08
C LEU A 14 9.65 1.82 0.62
N LEU A 15 8.43 1.57 0.15
CA LEU A 15 7.97 0.27 -0.34
C LEU A 15 7.45 0.42 -1.76
N PHE A 16 7.85 -0.49 -2.65
CA PHE A 16 7.11 -0.73 -3.88
C PHE A 16 6.44 -2.09 -3.86
N HIS A 17 5.16 -2.11 -3.51
CA HIS A 17 4.14 -2.93 -4.15
C HIS A 17 2.76 -2.44 -3.72
N TRP A 18 1.76 -2.54 -4.59
CA TRP A 18 0.34 -2.36 -4.26
C TRP A 18 -0.21 -3.54 -3.42
N SER A 19 0.62 -4.22 -2.61
CA SER A 19 0.24 -5.52 -2.04
C SER A 19 -0.72 -5.33 -0.91
N SER A 20 -1.66 -6.27 -0.84
CA SER A 20 -2.62 -6.43 0.25
C SER A 20 -1.92 -6.43 1.61
N SER A 21 -0.71 -7.00 1.73
CA SER A 21 0.07 -7.04 2.97
C SER A 21 0.49 -5.65 3.47
N VAL A 22 0.91 -4.74 2.58
CA VAL A 22 1.28 -3.36 2.94
C VAL A 22 0.02 -2.54 3.28
N ARG A 23 -1.08 -2.80 2.56
CA ARG A 23 -2.38 -2.15 2.78
C ARG A 23 -2.93 -2.44 4.18
N ALA A 24 -2.88 -3.70 4.63
CA ALA A 24 -3.35 -4.09 5.96
C ALA A 24 -2.63 -3.33 7.08
N VAL A 25 -1.31 -3.13 6.96
CA VAL A 25 -0.53 -2.37 7.94
C VAL A 25 -0.86 -0.88 7.91
N PHE A 26 -1.21 -0.32 6.74
CA PHE A 26 -1.65 1.07 6.63
C PHE A 26 -3.05 1.30 7.25
N ALA A 27 -3.90 0.28 7.27
CA ALA A 27 -5.18 0.32 7.97
C ALA A 27 -5.02 0.28 9.50
N GLY A 28 -4.01 -0.41 10.03
CA GLY A 28 -3.80 -0.57 11.47
C GLY A 28 -3.53 0.74 12.23
N ASP A 29 -3.98 0.84 13.49
CA ASP A 29 -4.09 2.08 14.30
C ASP A 29 -2.85 2.96 14.44
N GLY A 30 -1.65 2.46 14.13
CA GLY A 30 -0.41 3.21 14.24
C GLY A 30 -0.02 4.03 13.02
N VAL A 31 -0.49 3.70 11.82
CA VAL A 31 -0.20 4.49 10.60
C VAL A 31 -1.19 5.65 10.49
N VAL A 32 -0.66 6.87 10.35
CA VAL A 32 -1.43 8.12 10.37
C VAL A 32 -1.68 8.63 8.96
N LYS A 33 -0.61 8.72 8.14
CA LYS A 33 -0.68 9.18 6.74
C LYS A 33 0.26 8.36 5.86
N THR A 34 -0.10 8.28 4.59
CA THR A 34 0.75 7.70 3.54
C THR A 34 0.74 8.57 2.29
N ALA A 35 1.85 8.60 1.56
CA ALA A 35 1.94 9.24 0.25
C ALA A 35 2.76 8.34 -0.69
N THR A 36 2.29 8.14 -1.91
CA THR A 36 3.09 7.51 -2.98
C THR A 36 3.95 8.58 -3.66
N GLY A 37 5.13 8.20 -4.15
CA GLY A 37 6.09 9.14 -4.71
C GLY A 37 7.37 8.48 -5.22
N TYR A 38 8.37 9.33 -5.46
CA TYR A 38 9.62 8.99 -6.11
C TYR A 38 10.81 9.51 -5.30
N CYS A 39 11.87 8.72 -5.17
CA CYS A 39 13.07 9.06 -4.40
C CYS A 39 14.28 8.20 -4.77
N GLY A 40 15.46 8.59 -4.30
CA GLY A 40 16.73 7.88 -4.53
C GLY A 40 17.34 8.14 -5.90
N GLY A 41 16.72 8.99 -6.71
CA GLY A 41 17.23 9.45 -8.00
C GLY A 41 17.78 10.86 -7.97
N THR A 42 18.28 11.31 -9.13
CA THR A 42 18.96 12.60 -9.29
C THR A 42 18.12 13.64 -10.00
N LEU A 43 17.10 13.23 -10.77
CA LEU A 43 16.22 14.15 -11.49
C LEU A 43 15.36 14.94 -10.49
N LYS A 44 15.32 16.27 -10.61
CA LYS A 44 14.43 17.09 -9.79
C LYS A 44 13.00 17.02 -10.34
N LYS A 45 12.02 16.84 -9.45
CA LYS A 45 10.58 16.80 -9.80
C LYS A 45 10.26 15.82 -10.95
N PRO A 46 10.62 14.53 -10.82
CA PRO A 46 10.36 13.55 -11.86
C PRO A 46 8.85 13.31 -12.00
N SER A 47 8.38 13.13 -13.23
CA SER A 47 7.05 12.60 -13.53
C SER A 47 7.04 11.07 -13.53
N TYR A 48 5.85 10.45 -13.38
CA TYR A 48 5.69 9.00 -13.48
C TYR A 48 6.31 8.43 -14.75
N LYS A 49 6.09 9.12 -15.89
CA LYS A 49 6.61 8.71 -17.19
C LYS A 49 8.14 8.66 -17.20
N GLU A 50 8.79 9.69 -16.68
CA GLU A 50 10.26 9.74 -16.62
C GLU A 50 10.82 8.67 -15.69
N VAL A 51 10.16 8.43 -14.54
CA VAL A 51 10.55 7.33 -13.64
C VAL A 51 10.39 5.97 -14.33
N CYS A 52 9.28 5.75 -15.05
CA CYS A 52 9.05 4.52 -15.80
C CYS A 52 10.10 4.27 -16.89
N GLU A 53 10.59 5.32 -17.55
CA GLU A 53 11.68 5.25 -18.52
C GLU A 53 13.02 4.81 -17.91
N GLY A 54 13.14 4.80 -16.56
CA GLY A 54 14.26 4.18 -15.85
C GLY A 54 15.57 4.97 -15.87
N ARG A 55 15.57 6.19 -16.42
CA ARG A 55 16.76 7.04 -16.57
C ARG A 55 16.99 8.04 -15.44
N THR A 56 16.00 8.21 -14.56
CA THR A 56 16.01 9.26 -13.51
C THR A 56 16.76 8.83 -12.25
N GLY A 57 17.04 7.54 -12.13
CA GLY A 57 17.59 6.92 -10.92
C GLY A 57 16.55 6.73 -9.80
N HIS A 58 15.37 7.35 -9.91
CA HIS A 58 14.33 7.27 -8.89
C HIS A 58 13.73 5.88 -8.80
N THR A 59 13.27 5.56 -7.59
CA THR A 59 12.49 4.38 -7.27
C THR A 59 11.12 4.83 -6.82
N GLU A 60 10.08 4.15 -7.30
CA GLU A 60 8.73 4.33 -6.78
C GLU A 60 8.65 3.86 -5.34
N ALA A 61 7.96 4.63 -4.49
CA ALA A 61 8.00 4.38 -3.08
C ALA A 61 6.85 5.02 -2.30
N VAL A 62 6.59 4.46 -1.11
CA VAL A 62 5.59 4.98 -0.17
C VAL A 62 6.25 5.69 1.01
N LYS A 63 5.88 6.94 1.26
CA LYS A 63 6.18 7.65 2.50
C LYS A 63 5.14 7.31 3.55
N VAL A 64 5.57 6.84 4.71
CA VAL A 64 4.69 6.46 5.83
C VAL A 64 4.93 7.38 7.02
N MET A 65 3.85 7.98 7.53
CA MET A 65 3.84 8.71 8.79
C MET A 65 3.10 7.87 9.83
N TYR A 66 3.72 7.61 10.98
CA TYR A 66 3.15 6.73 12.00
C TYR A 66 3.42 7.24 13.42
N ASP A 67 2.58 6.82 14.36
CA ASP A 67 2.73 7.07 15.79
C ASP A 67 3.58 5.96 16.43
N LYS A 68 4.80 6.31 16.86
CA LYS A 68 5.75 5.38 17.50
C LYS A 68 5.22 4.75 18.78
N ARG A 69 4.23 5.35 19.43
CA ARG A 69 3.58 4.80 20.65
C ARG A 69 2.63 3.66 20.31
N LYS A 70 2.17 3.57 19.06
CA LYS A 70 1.19 2.58 18.58
C LYS A 70 1.81 1.51 17.69
N ILE A 71 2.77 1.89 16.84
CA ILE A 71 3.47 0.96 15.95
C ILE A 71 4.97 1.24 15.92
N SER A 72 5.75 0.17 15.97
CA SER A 72 7.21 0.26 15.90
C SER A 72 7.69 0.31 14.45
N TYR A 73 8.89 0.89 14.22
CA TYR A 73 9.51 0.84 12.90
C TYR A 73 9.82 -0.60 12.48
N LYS A 74 10.24 -1.44 13.43
CA LYS A 74 10.39 -2.89 13.24
C LYS A 74 9.13 -3.55 12.67
N SER A 75 7.94 -3.20 13.15
CA SER A 75 6.66 -3.71 12.62
C SER A 75 6.42 -3.28 11.17
N LEU A 76 6.82 -2.05 10.81
CA LEU A 76 6.77 -1.58 9.42
C LEU A 76 7.76 -2.34 8.53
N CYS A 77 8.96 -2.66 9.03
CA CYS A 77 9.90 -3.51 8.31
C CYS A 77 9.36 -4.95 8.17
N ASP A 78 8.73 -5.52 9.20
CA ASP A 78 8.14 -6.84 9.11
C ASP A 78 7.02 -6.86 8.03
N ALA A 79 6.18 -5.82 7.98
CA ALA A 79 5.21 -5.62 6.90
C ALA A 79 5.87 -5.49 5.51
N PHE A 80 7.00 -4.79 5.41
CA PHE A 80 7.78 -4.69 4.19
C PHE A 80 8.20 -6.07 3.68
N TRP A 81 8.64 -6.96 4.57
CA TRP A 81 9.15 -8.28 4.18
C TRP A 81 8.06 -9.27 3.76
N GLU A 82 6.81 -9.04 4.19
CA GLU A 82 5.64 -9.83 3.77
C GLU A 82 4.92 -9.24 2.54
N ALA A 83 5.39 -8.08 2.05
CA ALA A 83 4.80 -7.38 0.92
C ALA A 83 5.13 -7.97 -0.45
N HIS A 84 6.29 -8.62 -0.57
CA HIS A 84 6.87 -9.13 -1.81
C HIS A 84 7.95 -10.18 -1.50
N ASP A 85 8.45 -10.90 -2.52
CA ASP A 85 9.64 -11.76 -2.39
C ASP A 85 10.92 -10.90 -2.36
N PRO A 86 11.60 -10.71 -1.21
CA PRO A 86 12.79 -9.88 -1.11
C PRO A 86 14.05 -10.52 -1.71
N THR A 87 13.92 -11.72 -2.29
CA THR A 87 14.99 -12.50 -2.92
C THR A 87 14.88 -12.53 -4.44
N ASN A 88 13.88 -11.86 -5.03
CA ASN A 88 13.71 -11.75 -6.48
C ASN A 88 14.95 -11.06 -7.10
N LYS A 89 15.63 -11.77 -8.00
CA LYS A 89 16.86 -11.31 -8.66
C LYS A 89 16.64 -10.10 -9.58
N GLU A 90 15.41 -9.84 -10.03
CA GLU A 90 15.09 -8.63 -10.81
C GLU A 90 15.48 -7.35 -10.05
N PHE A 91 15.46 -7.38 -8.71
CA PHE A 91 15.89 -6.24 -7.89
C PHE A 91 17.41 -6.05 -7.81
N LEU A 92 18.23 -6.97 -8.34
CA LEU A 92 19.70 -6.83 -8.36
C LEU A 92 20.18 -5.74 -9.33
N ASN A 93 19.39 -5.42 -10.35
CA ASN A 93 19.71 -4.43 -11.37
C ASN A 93 19.54 -2.98 -10.86
N PHE A 94 20.03 -2.73 -9.65
CA PHE A 94 19.96 -1.43 -8.99
C PHE A 94 20.79 -0.40 -9.78
N GLY A 95 20.11 0.45 -10.54
CA GLY A 95 20.74 1.51 -11.34
C GLY A 95 20.65 1.31 -12.87
N LEU A 96 20.17 0.16 -13.35
CA LEU A 96 19.94 -0.09 -14.78
C LEU A 96 18.44 -0.09 -15.06
N SER A 97 17.96 0.91 -15.82
CA SER A 97 16.69 0.98 -16.57
C SER A 97 15.38 0.56 -15.87
N THR A 98 15.39 0.33 -14.56
CA THR A 98 14.27 -0.22 -13.80
C THR A 98 13.90 0.69 -12.63
N HIS A 99 12.62 1.06 -12.59
CA HIS A 99 11.95 1.77 -11.50
C HIS A 99 11.52 0.82 -10.37
N HIS A 100 11.47 -0.48 -10.65
CA HIS A 100 11.15 -1.54 -9.69
C HIS A 100 12.39 -1.99 -8.92
N ARG A 101 12.57 -1.47 -7.71
CA ARG A 101 13.66 -1.87 -6.81
C ARG A 101 13.11 -2.13 -5.42
N SER A 102 13.70 -3.12 -4.74
CA SER A 102 13.42 -3.35 -3.33
C SER A 102 14.47 -2.62 -2.49
N ALA A 103 14.06 -1.58 -1.78
CA ALA A 103 14.94 -0.83 -0.90
C ALA A 103 14.19 -0.28 0.31
N ILE A 104 14.80 -0.36 1.50
CA ILE A 104 14.37 0.37 2.69
C ILE A 104 15.26 1.59 2.81
N PHE A 105 14.64 2.77 2.81
CA PHE A 105 15.36 4.03 2.93
C PHE A 105 15.23 4.57 4.35
N TYR A 106 16.37 4.79 5.01
CA TYR A 106 16.42 5.33 6.36
C TYR A 106 16.78 6.81 6.37
N VAL A 107 16.23 7.56 7.34
CA VAL A 107 16.48 8.98 7.57
C VAL A 107 17.35 9.22 8.82
N ASN A 108 17.66 8.18 9.59
CA ASN A 108 18.57 8.24 10.74
C ASN A 108 19.17 6.86 11.07
N GLU A 109 20.22 6.85 11.89
CA GLU A 109 20.94 5.63 12.26
C GLU A 109 20.09 4.63 13.05
N GLU A 110 19.12 5.09 13.84
CA GLU A 110 18.22 4.20 14.58
C GLU A 110 17.35 3.37 13.63
N GLN A 111 16.80 3.99 12.58
CA GLN A 111 16.09 3.26 11.53
C GLN A 111 16.98 2.31 10.76
N LYS A 112 18.20 2.72 10.44
CA LYS A 112 19.17 1.87 9.73
C LYS A 112 19.43 0.60 10.53
N LYS A 113 19.70 0.74 11.83
CA LYS A 113 19.91 -0.39 12.74
C LYS A 113 18.69 -1.30 12.78
N GLN A 114 17.49 -0.76 13.02
CA GLN A 114 16.26 -1.56 13.06
C GLN A 114 15.95 -2.25 11.72
N ALA A 115 16.20 -1.58 10.59
CA ALA A 115 16.05 -2.17 9.26
C ALA A 115 17.03 -3.32 9.04
N GLN A 116 18.30 -3.16 9.42
CA GLN A 116 19.34 -4.19 9.31
C GLN A 116 19.01 -5.41 10.17
N GLU A 117 18.62 -5.20 11.43
CA GLU A 117 18.17 -6.27 12.33
C GLU A 117 16.95 -7.01 11.76
N SER A 118 15.98 -6.27 11.19
CA SER A 118 14.83 -6.89 10.52
C SER A 118 15.23 -7.74 9.31
N LYS A 119 16.19 -7.27 8.50
CA LYS A 119 16.70 -8.01 7.35
C LYS A 119 17.40 -9.29 7.78
N ILE A 120 18.21 -9.25 8.84
CA ILE A 120 18.87 -10.43 9.41
C ILE A 120 17.81 -11.45 9.88
N ARG A 121 16.81 -11.00 10.65
CA ARG A 121 15.70 -11.86 11.10
C ARG A 121 14.91 -12.48 9.94
N ARG A 122 14.64 -11.73 8.88
CA ARG A 122 13.96 -12.26 7.68
C ARG A 122 14.85 -13.23 6.91
N GLN A 123 16.14 -12.93 6.75
CA GLN A 123 17.10 -13.78 6.05
C GLN A 123 17.21 -15.17 6.69
N MET A 124 17.16 -15.26 8.03
CA MET A 124 17.17 -16.54 8.76
C MET A 124 15.97 -17.45 8.45
N LYS A 125 14.88 -16.89 7.92
CA LYS A 125 13.68 -17.65 7.52
C LYS A 125 13.66 -18.01 6.04
N LEU A 126 14.65 -17.59 5.26
CA LEU A 126 14.68 -17.72 3.81
C LEU A 126 15.90 -18.50 3.35
N ASN A 127 15.69 -19.46 2.45
CA ASN A 127 16.76 -20.25 1.84
C ASN A 127 17.49 -19.49 0.71
N ARG A 128 16.98 -18.32 0.31
CA ARG A 128 17.53 -17.47 -0.75
C ARG A 128 18.01 -16.15 -0.14
N ARG A 129 19.11 -15.60 -0.69
CA ARG A 129 19.68 -14.33 -0.22
C ARG A 129 18.73 -13.17 -0.52
N ILE A 130 18.47 -12.34 0.48
CA ILE A 130 17.74 -11.07 0.34
C ILE A 130 18.60 -10.08 -0.45
N VAL A 131 18.02 -9.55 -1.53
CA VAL A 131 18.66 -8.56 -2.41
C VAL A 131 18.23 -7.13 -2.11
N THR A 132 17.19 -6.95 -1.29
CA THR A 132 16.72 -5.63 -0.82
C THR A 132 17.87 -4.80 -0.23
N LYS A 133 18.01 -3.55 -0.70
CA LYS A 133 19.02 -2.61 -0.17
C LYS A 133 18.48 -1.85 1.06
N ILE A 134 19.38 -1.48 1.96
CA ILE A 134 19.09 -0.56 3.07
C ILE A 134 19.99 0.65 2.84
N ILE A 135 19.39 1.79 2.50
CA ILE A 135 20.11 2.96 1.98
C ILE A 135 19.65 4.23 2.70
N ALA A 136 20.54 5.22 2.80
CA ALA A 136 20.15 6.51 3.33
C ALA A 136 19.19 7.19 2.34
N LEU A 137 18.19 7.90 2.84
CA LEU A 137 17.46 8.86 2.02
C LEU A 137 18.32 10.13 1.91
N ASP A 138 19.05 10.25 0.82
CA ASP A 138 19.92 11.38 0.48
C ASP A 138 19.29 12.35 -0.55
N SER A 139 18.15 11.98 -1.11
CA SER A 139 17.38 12.80 -2.05
C SER A 139 16.08 13.32 -1.44
N GLU A 140 15.52 14.36 -2.06
CA GLU A 140 14.14 14.75 -1.82
C GLU A 140 13.17 13.62 -2.22
N PHE A 141 12.04 13.52 -1.50
CA PHE A 141 10.91 12.66 -1.86
C PHE A 141 9.90 13.49 -2.65
N PHE A 142 9.68 13.13 -3.91
CA PHE A 142 8.72 13.79 -4.78
C PHE A 142 7.39 13.06 -4.71
N VAL A 143 6.34 13.76 -4.29
CA VAL A 143 4.97 13.20 -4.24
C VAL A 143 4.50 12.89 -5.66
N ALA A 144 3.99 11.67 -5.86
CA ALA A 144 3.44 11.25 -7.15
C ALA A 144 2.11 11.96 -7.45
N GLU A 145 1.74 11.95 -8.72
CA GLU A 145 0.53 12.54 -9.27
C GLU A 145 -0.73 12.02 -8.56
N ASN A 146 -1.79 12.84 -8.56
CA ASN A 146 -3.03 12.58 -7.82
C ASN A 146 -3.59 11.17 -8.02
N LEU A 147 -3.59 10.67 -9.26
CA LEU A 147 -4.12 9.35 -9.62
C LEU A 147 -3.40 8.18 -8.93
N HIS A 148 -2.16 8.38 -8.46
CA HIS A 148 -1.39 7.38 -7.74
C HIS A 148 -1.62 7.43 -6.22
N GLN A 149 -2.28 8.46 -5.69
CA GLN A 149 -2.53 8.56 -4.25
C GLN A 149 -3.75 7.73 -3.87
N LYS A 150 -3.67 6.87 -2.85
CA LYS A 150 -4.84 6.11 -2.36
C LYS A 150 -5.65 5.41 -3.48
N TYR A 151 -4.94 4.82 -4.45
CA TYR A 151 -5.52 4.24 -5.67
C TYR A 151 -6.72 3.32 -5.45
N TYR A 152 -6.73 2.49 -4.40
CA TYR A 152 -7.87 1.60 -4.12
C TYR A 152 -9.09 2.38 -3.64
N LEU A 153 -8.89 3.37 -2.77
CA LEU A 153 -9.97 4.27 -2.35
C LEU A 153 -10.52 5.05 -3.56
N GLN A 154 -9.67 5.52 -4.46
CA GLN A 154 -10.09 6.25 -5.66
C GLN A 154 -10.99 5.45 -6.60
N LYS A 155 -10.96 4.11 -6.54
CA LYS A 155 -11.94 3.26 -7.27
C LYS A 155 -13.36 3.39 -6.72
N SER A 156 -13.52 3.88 -5.49
CA SER A 156 -14.81 4.13 -4.84
C SER A 156 -15.18 5.61 -4.94
N TYR A 157 -15.58 6.06 -6.13
CA TYR A 157 -15.92 7.47 -6.41
C TYR A 157 -16.86 8.10 -5.37
N ARG A 158 -17.93 7.38 -4.98
CA ARG A 158 -18.90 7.86 -3.98
C ARG A 158 -18.27 8.15 -2.62
N VAL A 159 -17.30 7.33 -2.20
CA VAL A 159 -16.60 7.53 -0.92
C VAL A 159 -15.70 8.76 -1.03
N CYS A 160 -14.94 8.91 -2.12
CA CYS A 160 -14.13 10.09 -2.36
C CYS A 160 -14.97 11.37 -2.39
N GLU A 161 -16.13 11.34 -3.04
CA GLU A 161 -17.07 12.46 -3.08
C GLU A 161 -17.59 12.81 -1.69
N SER A 162 -18.05 11.83 -0.91
CA SER A 162 -18.55 12.04 0.46
C SER A 162 -17.51 12.65 1.40
N LEU A 163 -16.23 12.36 1.16
CA LEU A 163 -15.10 12.89 1.93
C LEU A 163 -14.46 14.14 1.29
N SER A 164 -15.01 14.63 0.18
CA SER A 164 -14.48 15.77 -0.58
C SER A 164 -13.01 15.62 -1.00
N LEU A 165 -12.58 14.39 -1.32
CA LEU A 165 -11.22 14.07 -1.75
C LEU A 165 -11.11 14.18 -3.28
N ARG A 166 -10.38 15.19 -3.76
CA ARG A 166 -10.21 15.52 -5.18
C ARG A 166 -8.77 15.83 -5.59
N SER A 167 -7.93 16.28 -4.66
CA SER A 167 -6.53 16.66 -4.94
C SER A 167 -5.51 15.76 -4.24
N THR A 168 -4.27 15.81 -4.74
CA THR A 168 -3.12 15.11 -4.16
C THR A 168 -2.97 15.43 -2.67
N GLU A 169 -3.04 16.72 -2.31
CA GLU A 169 -2.89 17.21 -0.94
C GLU A 169 -3.98 16.63 -0.04
N GLN A 170 -5.23 16.60 -0.52
CA GLN A 170 -6.34 16.05 0.25
C GLN A 170 -6.16 14.55 0.51
N PHE A 171 -5.71 13.77 -0.48
CA PHE A 171 -5.44 12.35 -0.30
C PHE A 171 -4.24 12.06 0.59
N VAL A 172 -3.18 12.87 0.53
CA VAL A 172 -1.96 12.71 1.33
C VAL A 172 -2.21 13.10 2.79
N GLU A 173 -2.91 14.21 3.02
CA GLU A 173 -3.14 14.76 4.35
C GLU A 173 -4.30 14.08 5.11
N SER A 174 -5.14 13.30 4.44
CA SER A 174 -6.29 12.64 5.07
C SER A 174 -5.92 11.32 5.75
N ASN A 175 -6.01 11.33 7.09
CA ASN A 175 -5.87 10.12 7.90
C ASN A 175 -6.97 9.10 7.57
N ILE A 176 -8.20 9.57 7.35
CA ILE A 176 -9.33 8.70 6.99
C ILE A 176 -9.07 8.04 5.63
N ALA A 177 -8.59 8.78 4.64
CA ALA A 177 -8.24 8.22 3.34
C ALA A 177 -7.12 7.17 3.45
N CYS A 178 -6.14 7.39 4.34
CA CYS A 178 -5.10 6.40 4.64
C CYS A 178 -5.70 5.09 5.16
N LYS A 179 -6.64 5.17 6.10
CA LYS A 179 -7.32 4.00 6.66
C LYS A 179 -8.15 3.28 5.61
N LEU A 180 -9.02 4.01 4.91
CA LEU A 180 -9.95 3.42 3.93
C LEU A 180 -9.23 2.76 2.76
N ASN A 181 -8.11 3.33 2.29
CA ASN A 181 -7.32 2.71 1.23
C ASN A 181 -6.61 1.40 1.67
N GLY A 182 -6.39 1.25 2.98
CA GLY A 182 -5.81 0.04 3.57
C GLY A 182 -6.80 -1.10 3.73
N TYR A 183 -8.11 -0.83 3.75
CA TYR A 183 -9.14 -1.87 3.76
C TYR A 183 -9.28 -2.49 2.37
N ASP A 184 -9.33 -3.82 2.29
CA ASP A 184 -9.89 -4.48 1.12
C ASP A 184 -11.41 -4.30 1.15
N PRO A 185 -12.06 -3.94 0.03
CA PRO A 185 -13.49 -4.16 -0.04
C PRO A 185 -13.74 -5.66 0.20
N PRO A 186 -14.77 -6.04 0.98
CA PRO A 186 -15.15 -7.44 1.02
C PRO A 186 -15.31 -7.95 -0.41
N LEU A 187 -14.87 -9.19 -0.66
CA LEU A 187 -15.14 -9.86 -1.94
C LEU A 187 -16.59 -9.58 -2.35
N PRO A 188 -16.87 -9.31 -3.64
CA PRO A 188 -18.25 -9.13 -4.07
C PRO A 188 -19.05 -10.31 -3.53
N LEU A 189 -20.16 -10.01 -2.85
CA LEU A 189 -21.02 -11.05 -2.28
C LEU A 189 -21.31 -12.07 -3.39
N PRO A 190 -21.25 -13.38 -3.09
CA PRO A 190 -21.65 -14.38 -4.08
C PRO A 190 -23.05 -14.01 -4.58
N PRO A 191 -23.34 -14.22 -5.88
CA PRO A 191 -24.67 -13.95 -6.40
C PRO A 191 -25.70 -14.66 -5.50
N PRO A 192 -26.87 -14.03 -5.24
CA PRO A 192 -27.91 -14.68 -4.45
C PRO A 192 -28.20 -16.06 -5.06
N PRO A 193 -28.47 -17.08 -4.23
CA PRO A 193 -28.85 -18.38 -4.74
C PRO A 193 -30.02 -18.22 -5.72
N PRO A 194 -30.09 -19.04 -6.79
CA PRO A 194 -31.24 -19.00 -7.69
C PRO A 194 -32.53 -19.16 -6.88
N PRO A 195 -33.62 -18.50 -7.28
CA PRO A 195 -34.91 -18.68 -6.62
C PRO A 195 -35.26 -20.17 -6.57
N PRO A 196 -35.91 -20.64 -5.50
CA PRO A 196 -36.35 -22.03 -5.44
C PRO A 196 -37.25 -22.33 -6.65
N PRO A 197 -37.20 -23.56 -7.19
CA PRO A 197 -38.10 -23.93 -8.27
C PRO A 197 -39.55 -23.68 -7.84
N PRO A 198 -40.42 -23.26 -8.77
CA PRO A 198 -41.83 -23.08 -8.45
C PRO A 198 -42.39 -24.37 -7.85
N PRO A 199 -43.31 -24.29 -6.88
CA PRO A 199 -43.97 -25.48 -6.36
C PRO A 199 -44.60 -26.25 -7.53
N PRO A 200 -44.57 -27.60 -7.50
CA PRO A 200 -45.21 -28.38 -8.54
C PRO A 200 -46.67 -27.92 -8.67
N SER A 201 -47.09 -27.61 -9.90
CA SER A 201 -48.47 -27.23 -10.12
C SER A 201 -49.36 -28.38 -9.62
N HIS A 202 -50.25 -28.10 -8.68
CA HIS A 202 -51.37 -28.99 -8.37
C HIS A 202 -52.36 -28.99 -9.53
N ALA A 203 -51.92 -29.44 -10.70
CA ALA A 203 -52.78 -29.80 -11.80
C ALA A 203 -53.05 -31.30 -11.66
N HIS A 204 -54.31 -31.61 -11.34
CA HIS A 204 -54.93 -32.94 -11.38
C HIS A 204 -54.73 -33.85 -10.15
N LEU A 205 -55.37 -33.47 -9.03
CA LEU A 205 -55.94 -34.43 -8.09
C LEU A 205 -57.39 -34.04 -7.78
N TYR A 206 -58.24 -34.00 -8.82
CA TYR A 206 -59.67 -34.15 -8.63
C TYR A 206 -60.12 -35.36 -9.47
N PRO A 207 -60.62 -36.43 -8.85
CA PRO A 207 -61.25 -37.51 -9.60
C PRO A 207 -62.50 -36.97 -10.30
N PRO A 208 -62.89 -37.56 -11.45
CA PRO A 208 -64.09 -37.13 -12.17
C PRO A 208 -65.33 -37.25 -11.28
N VAL A 209 -66.10 -36.17 -11.17
CA VAL A 209 -67.43 -36.19 -10.57
C VAL A 209 -68.38 -36.77 -11.62
N ILE A 210 -68.93 -37.96 -11.34
CA ILE A 210 -70.05 -38.59 -12.06
C ILE A 210 -71.31 -38.25 -11.26
N PRO A 211 -72.35 -37.66 -11.87
CA PRO A 211 -73.43 -38.44 -12.52
C PRO A 211 -73.71 -38.06 -13.98
#